data_AF-A0A2D6E3K2-F1
#
_entry.id   AF-A0A2D6E3K2-F1
#
_cell.length_a   1.000
_cell.length_b   1.000
_cell.length_c   1.000
_cell.angle_alpha   90.00
_cell.angle_beta   90.00
_cell.angle_gamma   90.00
#
_symmetry.space_group_name_H-M   'P 1'
#
loop_
_entity.id
_entity.type
_entity.pdbx_description
1 polymer ?
#
loop_
_entity_poly.entity_id
_entity_poly.type
_entity_poly.pdbx_seq_one_letter_code
_entity_poly.pdbx_strand_id
1 'polypeptide(L)'
;MNNFVSKTIDAYVNLYADTNPIWWVELSNGEKVYQDDGRPNVEPESAWLRLKNYCEENDLSIKAINVKNRSIQKSVCAEADGYTFCKVAGALMFGDNTNHSFLFGRLTDESFSVIKVDLPEFTIDRPEKRDVEQYKELLIKGTGKIEELQT
;
A
#
# COMPACT_ATOMS: atom_id res chain seq x y z
N MET A 1 1.51 21.69 0.03
CA MET A 1 2.25 20.45 -0.28
C MET A 1 1.80 19.98 -1.65
N ASN A 2 2.67 19.33 -2.43
CA ASN A 2 2.30 18.84 -3.75
C ASN A 2 1.77 17.40 -3.61
N ASN A 3 0.46 17.20 -3.58
CA ASN A 3 -0.16 15.87 -3.41
C ASN A 3 -0.25 15.10 -4.72
N PHE A 4 0.87 15.10 -5.45
CA PHE A 4 0.98 14.41 -6.71
C PHE A 4 0.81 12.90 -6.48
N VAL A 5 -0.16 12.31 -7.18
CA VAL A 5 -0.37 10.87 -7.26
C VAL A 5 -0.33 10.44 -8.72
N SER A 6 0.32 9.32 -9.02
CA SER A 6 0.35 8.80 -10.39
C SER A 6 -0.98 8.10 -10.71
N LYS A 7 -1.82 8.73 -11.53
CA LYS A 7 -3.13 8.18 -11.92
C LYS A 7 -3.10 7.24 -13.13
N THR A 8 -1.95 7.18 -13.80
CA THR A 8 -1.73 6.35 -14.99
C THR A 8 -0.36 5.67 -14.91
N ILE A 9 -0.15 4.70 -15.80
CA ILE A 9 1.15 4.07 -15.99
C ILE A 9 1.93 4.89 -17.02
N ASP A 10 2.67 5.90 -16.54
CA ASP A 10 3.55 6.72 -17.38
C ASP A 10 4.95 6.09 -17.53
N ALA A 11 5.88 6.81 -18.17
CA ALA A 11 7.23 6.33 -18.40
C ALA A 11 7.99 6.01 -17.09
N TYR A 12 7.76 6.79 -16.03
CA TYR A 12 8.43 6.56 -14.75
C TYR A 12 7.87 5.32 -14.06
N VAL A 13 6.53 5.19 -13.99
CA VAL A 13 5.88 4.01 -13.41
C VAL A 13 6.27 2.73 -14.16
N ASN A 14 6.32 2.78 -15.50
CA ASN A 14 6.77 1.64 -16.30
C ASN A 14 8.20 1.23 -15.96
N LEU A 15 9.14 2.17 -15.99
CA LEU A 15 10.55 1.88 -15.69
C LEU A 15 10.73 1.34 -14.26
N TYR A 16 10.02 1.91 -13.29
CA TYR A 16 10.04 1.44 -11.90
C TYR A 16 9.48 0.00 -11.80
N ALA A 17 8.37 -0.28 -12.47
CA ALA A 17 7.69 -1.58 -12.45
C ALA A 17 8.41 -2.70 -13.23
N ASP A 18 9.35 -2.36 -14.12
CA ASP A 18 10.18 -3.35 -14.84
C ASP A 18 11.16 -4.05 -13.90
N THR A 19 11.63 -3.33 -12.88
CA THR A 19 12.65 -3.79 -11.94
C THR A 19 12.11 -4.06 -10.54
N ASN A 20 10.94 -3.50 -10.20
CA ASN A 20 10.32 -3.63 -8.89
C ASN A 20 8.86 -4.10 -8.97
N PRO A 21 8.42 -4.95 -8.04
CA PRO A 21 7.00 -5.11 -7.76
C PRO A 21 6.40 -3.77 -7.34
N ILE A 22 5.16 -3.52 -7.78
CA ILE A 22 4.42 -2.29 -7.46
C ILE A 22 3.06 -2.64 -6.89
N TRP A 23 2.53 -1.79 -6.01
CA TRP A 23 1.10 -1.77 -5.74
C TRP A 23 0.39 -0.73 -6.61
N TRP A 24 -0.92 -0.93 -6.76
CA TRP A 24 -1.84 0.10 -7.22
C TRP A 24 -3.17 -0.06 -6.50
N VAL A 25 -3.87 1.05 -6.29
CA VAL A 25 -5.15 1.10 -5.59
C VAL A 25 -6.26 1.57 -6.51
N GLU A 26 -7.47 1.07 -6.28
CA GLU A 26 -8.71 1.66 -6.79
C GLU A 26 -9.34 2.52 -5.68
N LEU A 27 -9.73 3.74 -6.01
CA LEU A 27 -10.37 4.68 -5.08
C LEU A 27 -11.90 4.63 -5.20
N SER A 28 -12.59 5.19 -4.20
CA SER A 28 -14.05 5.27 -4.13
C SER A 28 -14.69 5.99 -5.33
N ASN A 29 -13.96 6.90 -5.98
CA ASN A 29 -14.40 7.61 -7.20
C ASN A 29 -14.07 6.86 -8.51
N GLY A 30 -13.49 5.66 -8.43
CA GLY A 30 -13.09 4.85 -9.59
C GLY A 30 -11.71 5.21 -10.17
N GLU A 31 -11.02 6.22 -9.61
CA GLU A 31 -9.63 6.50 -9.99
C GLU A 31 -8.70 5.36 -9.57
N LYS A 32 -7.61 5.20 -10.33
CA LYS A 32 -6.51 4.32 -9.97
C LYS A 32 -5.30 5.15 -9.59
N VAL A 33 -4.59 4.74 -8.54
CA VAL A 33 -3.32 5.36 -8.15
C VAL A 33 -2.25 4.28 -8.09
N TYR A 34 -1.11 4.55 -8.71
CA TYR A 34 0.01 3.62 -8.84
C TYR A 34 1.18 4.03 -7.94
N GLN A 35 1.89 3.04 -7.40
CA GLN A 35 3.14 3.27 -6.69
C GLN A 35 4.20 3.84 -7.63
N ASP A 36 4.82 4.93 -7.19
CA ASP A 36 5.94 5.59 -7.84
C ASP A 36 6.88 6.22 -6.79
N ASP A 37 7.28 5.41 -5.80
CA ASP A 37 8.22 5.84 -4.77
C ASP A 37 9.51 6.37 -5.40
N GLY A 38 10.05 7.46 -4.86
CA GLY A 38 11.30 8.06 -5.35
C GLY A 38 11.18 8.79 -6.69
N ARG A 39 9.96 9.18 -7.10
CA ARG A 39 9.76 10.02 -8.30
C ARG A 39 10.52 11.35 -8.14
N PRO A 40 11.36 11.74 -9.11
CA PRO A 40 12.11 13.01 -9.03
C PRO A 40 11.20 14.23 -8.88
N ASN A 41 11.59 15.15 -7.99
CA ASN A 41 10.90 16.42 -7.71
C ASN A 41 9.47 16.25 -7.15
N VAL A 42 9.18 15.11 -6.52
CA VAL A 42 7.88 14.84 -5.89
C VAL A 42 8.10 14.46 -4.43
N GLU A 43 7.48 15.23 -3.53
CA GLU A 43 7.60 15.09 -2.08
C GLU A 43 6.23 14.87 -1.41
N PRO A 44 6.14 14.07 -0.33
CA PRO A 44 7.19 13.19 0.19
C PRO A 44 7.57 12.09 -0.80
N GLU A 45 8.78 11.53 -0.73
CA GLU A 45 9.22 10.43 -1.62
C GLU A 45 8.30 9.20 -1.61
N SER A 46 7.60 8.95 -0.49
CA SER A 46 6.67 7.83 -0.33
C SER A 46 5.35 8.07 -1.07
N ALA A 47 5.10 7.23 -2.08
CA ALA A 47 3.84 7.23 -2.83
C ALA A 47 2.63 6.94 -1.93
N TRP A 48 2.81 6.16 -0.86
CA TRP A 48 1.74 5.87 0.09
C TRP A 48 1.35 7.09 0.93
N LEU A 49 2.34 7.88 1.37
CA LEU A 49 2.06 9.13 2.09
C LEU A 49 1.40 10.17 1.17
N ARG A 50 1.84 10.27 -0.09
CA ARG A 50 1.16 11.12 -1.08
C ARG A 50 -0.27 10.68 -1.34
N LEU A 51 -0.50 9.38 -1.44
CA LEU A 51 -1.85 8.81 -1.58
C LEU A 51 -2.71 9.13 -0.36
N LYS A 52 -2.18 9.00 0.85
CA LYS A 52 -2.89 9.36 2.09
C LYS A 52 -3.36 10.81 2.05
N ASN A 53 -2.45 11.75 1.81
CA ASN A 53 -2.79 13.17 1.74
C ASN A 53 -3.81 13.46 0.64
N TYR A 54 -3.65 12.82 -0.54
CA TYR A 54 -4.58 12.96 -1.64
C TYR A 54 -5.99 12.47 -1.28
N CYS A 55 -6.10 11.33 -0.59
CA CYS A 55 -7.38 10.81 -0.13
C CYS A 55 -8.03 11.71 0.93
N GLU A 56 -7.25 12.21 1.90
CA GLU A 56 -7.75 13.11 2.94
C GLU A 56 -8.26 14.45 2.37
N GLU A 57 -7.53 15.04 1.43
CA GLU A 57 -7.91 16.33 0.82
C GLU A 57 -9.14 16.25 -0.09
N ASN A 58 -9.41 15.07 -0.67
CA ASN A 58 -10.49 14.87 -1.63
C ASN A 58 -11.64 14.03 -1.07
N ASP A 59 -11.62 13.69 0.22
CA ASP A 59 -12.57 12.77 0.88
C ASP A 59 -12.75 11.45 0.11
N LEU A 60 -11.63 10.87 -0.32
CA LEU A 60 -11.59 9.60 -1.04
C LEU A 60 -11.20 8.47 -0.10
N SER A 61 -11.58 7.25 -0.50
CA SER A 61 -11.28 6.04 0.26
C SER A 61 -10.73 4.97 -0.65
N ILE A 62 -9.85 4.11 -0.15
CA ILE A 62 -9.35 2.96 -0.90
C ILE A 62 -10.44 1.89 -0.94
N LYS A 63 -10.73 1.40 -2.15
CA LYS A 63 -11.68 0.31 -2.39
C LYS A 63 -10.99 -1.04 -2.47
N ALA A 64 -9.83 -1.09 -3.15
CA ALA A 64 -9.06 -2.30 -3.34
C ALA A 64 -7.58 -2.00 -3.51
N ILE A 65 -6.73 -2.92 -3.04
CA ILE A 65 -5.29 -2.89 -3.22
C ILE A 65 -4.87 -4.09 -4.05
N ASN A 66 -4.13 -3.81 -5.11
CA ASN A 66 -3.56 -4.80 -5.99
C ASN A 66 -2.05 -4.67 -5.99
N VAL A 67 -1.36 -5.78 -6.20
CA VAL A 67 0.08 -5.80 -6.41
C VAL A 67 0.34 -6.40 -7.78
N LYS A 68 1.34 -5.85 -8.48
CA LYS A 68 1.82 -6.30 -9.78
C LYS A 68 3.32 -6.57 -9.68
N ASN A 69 3.76 -7.71 -10.20
CA ASN A 69 5.16 -7.98 -10.50
C ASN A 69 5.25 -8.48 -11.94
N ARG A 70 5.79 -7.66 -12.84
CA ARG A 70 5.83 -7.92 -14.29
C ARG A 70 4.44 -8.29 -14.83
N SER A 71 4.25 -9.55 -15.27
CA SER A 71 2.99 -10.05 -15.83
C SER A 71 2.02 -10.61 -14.79
N ILE A 72 2.45 -10.76 -13.53
CA ILE A 72 1.63 -11.31 -12.45
C ILE A 72 0.96 -10.15 -11.72
N GLN A 73 -0.36 -10.26 -11.51
CA GLN A 73 -1.13 -9.34 -10.69
C GLN A 73 -2.00 -10.12 -9.72
N LYS A 74 -2.08 -9.69 -8.46
CA LYS A 74 -3.04 -10.22 -7.49
C LYS A 74 -3.71 -9.07 -6.72
N SER A 75 -4.99 -9.25 -6.42
CA SER A 75 -5.65 -8.47 -5.37
C SER A 75 -5.15 -8.98 -4.02
N VAL A 76 -4.75 -8.07 -3.14
CA VAL A 76 -4.18 -8.41 -1.82
C VAL A 76 -5.18 -8.10 -0.72
N CYS A 77 -5.87 -6.98 -0.82
CA CYS A 77 -6.93 -6.60 0.10
C CYS A 77 -8.10 -5.97 -0.66
N ALA A 78 -9.31 -6.41 -0.35
CA ALA A 78 -10.55 -5.77 -0.75
C ALA A 78 -11.37 -5.46 0.51
N GLU A 79 -12.14 -4.37 0.48
CA GLU A 79 -13.17 -4.02 1.47
C GLU A 79 -12.71 -4.06 2.94
N ALA A 80 -12.24 -2.92 3.44
CA ALA A 80 -11.81 -2.73 4.83
C ALA A 80 -12.11 -1.30 5.27
N ASP A 81 -12.08 -1.05 6.57
CA ASP A 81 -12.31 0.28 7.15
C ASP A 81 -11.06 1.16 7.03
N GLY A 82 -9.89 0.53 6.95
CA GLY A 82 -8.65 1.20 6.64
C GLY A 82 -7.54 0.28 6.15
N TYR A 83 -6.53 0.89 5.53
CA TYR A 83 -5.37 0.21 4.97
C TYR A 83 -4.08 0.89 5.36
N THR A 84 -3.01 0.10 5.50
CA THR A 84 -1.64 0.61 5.65
C THR A 84 -0.71 -0.13 4.70
N PHE A 85 0.42 0.48 4.37
CA PHE A 85 1.45 -0.16 3.57
C PHE A 85 2.84 0.22 4.07
N CYS A 86 3.72 -0.80 4.16
CA CYS A 86 5.13 -0.62 4.43
C CYS A 86 5.97 -1.52 3.51
N LYS A 87 7.14 -1.01 3.08
CA LYS A 87 8.20 -1.83 2.50
C LYS A 87 9.06 -2.39 3.63
N VAL A 88 9.40 -3.67 3.55
CA VAL A 88 10.27 -4.35 4.52
C VAL A 88 11.48 -4.93 3.80
N ALA A 89 12.64 -4.75 4.41
CA ALA A 89 13.86 -5.45 4.05
C ALA A 89 14.28 -6.30 5.27
N GLY A 90 14.50 -7.59 5.05
CA GLY A 90 15.01 -8.51 6.07
C GLY A 90 16.25 -9.21 5.55
N ALA A 91 17.17 -9.56 6.46
CA ALA A 91 18.31 -10.40 6.16
C ALA A 91 18.39 -11.52 7.20
N LEU A 92 18.86 -12.69 6.77
CA LEU A 92 19.24 -13.74 7.72
C LEU A 92 20.60 -13.37 8.30
N MET A 93 20.78 -13.52 9.63
CA MET A 93 22.01 -13.11 10.33
C MET A 93 23.32 -13.74 9.79
N PHE A 94 23.24 -14.76 8.94
CA PHE A 94 24.38 -15.43 8.31
C PHE A 94 24.23 -15.59 6.79
N GLY A 95 23.37 -14.80 6.16
CA GLY A 95 23.16 -14.83 4.72
C GLY A 95 23.47 -13.48 4.08
N ASP A 96 23.98 -13.52 2.85
CA ASP A 96 24.26 -12.32 2.04
C ASP A 96 23.03 -11.81 1.28
N ASN A 97 21.87 -12.49 1.44
CA ASN A 97 20.64 -12.17 0.73
C ASN A 97 19.75 -11.24 1.57
N THR A 98 19.37 -10.12 0.98
CA THR A 98 18.27 -9.27 1.47
C THR A 98 16.97 -9.74 0.85
N ASN A 99 16.00 -10.11 1.68
CA ASN A 99 14.65 -10.41 1.27
C ASN A 99 13.81 -9.13 1.35
N HIS A 100 13.12 -8.82 0.26
CA HIS A 100 12.19 -7.71 0.21
C HIS A 100 10.76 -8.23 0.31
N SER A 101 9.95 -7.56 1.13
CA SER A 101 8.54 -7.91 1.28
C SER A 101 7.70 -6.64 1.38
N PHE A 102 6.45 -6.76 0.96
CA PHE A 102 5.43 -5.76 1.23
C PHE A 102 4.59 -6.18 2.42
N LEU A 103 4.32 -5.27 3.34
CA LEU A 103 3.35 -5.45 4.41
C LEU A 103 2.13 -4.58 4.10
N PHE A 104 0.97 -5.22 3.98
CA PHE A 104 -0.31 -4.53 3.85
C PHE A 104 -1.12 -4.73 5.11
N GLY A 105 -1.41 -3.64 5.82
CA GLY A 105 -2.34 -3.65 6.92
C GLY A 105 -3.77 -3.52 6.44
N ARG A 106 -4.67 -4.24 7.10
CA ARG A 106 -6.12 -4.19 6.92
C ARG A 106 -6.75 -3.98 8.28
N LEU A 107 -7.41 -2.84 8.45
CA LEU A 107 -8.25 -2.53 9.60
C LEU A 107 -9.69 -2.91 9.30
N THR A 108 -10.28 -3.72 10.16
CA THR A 108 -11.73 -3.96 10.19
C THR A 108 -12.28 -3.59 11.56
N ASP A 109 -13.61 -3.49 11.70
CA ASP A 109 -14.33 -3.35 12.98
C ASP A 109 -13.83 -4.31 14.08
N GLU A 110 -13.37 -5.51 13.70
CA GLU A 110 -12.94 -6.53 14.65
C GLU A 110 -11.46 -6.41 15.06
N SER A 111 -10.57 -6.09 14.13
CA SER A 111 -9.13 -6.08 14.40
C SER A 111 -8.30 -5.47 13.26
N PHE A 112 -7.06 -5.12 13.60
CA PHE A 112 -6.02 -4.84 12.63
C PHE A 112 -5.18 -6.09 12.35
N SER A 113 -5.03 -6.41 11.06
CA SER A 113 -4.20 -7.53 10.60
C SER A 113 -3.25 -7.09 9.50
N VAL A 114 -2.08 -7.71 9.41
CA VAL A 114 -1.09 -7.42 8.39
C VAL A 114 -0.86 -8.67 7.55
N ILE A 115 -0.84 -8.49 6.24
CA ILE A 115 -0.50 -9.51 5.25
C ILE A 115 0.88 -9.18 4.70
N LYS A 116 1.78 -10.17 4.74
CA LYS A 116 3.09 -10.09 4.13
C LYS A 116 3.07 -10.70 2.74
N VAL A 117 3.62 -9.98 1.78
CA VAL A 117 3.82 -10.43 0.41
C VAL A 117 5.31 -10.48 0.14
N ASP A 118 5.86 -11.68 0.01
CA ASP A 118 7.28 -11.88 -0.27
C ASP A 118 7.58 -11.67 -1.75
N LEU A 119 8.70 -11.01 -2.02
CA LEU A 119 9.15 -10.64 -3.36
C LEU A 119 10.53 -11.25 -3.65
N PRO A 120 10.77 -11.73 -4.89
CA PRO A 120 9.92 -11.63 -6.07
C PRO A 120 8.86 -12.75 -6.22
N GLU A 121 8.87 -13.77 -5.37
CA GLU A 121 8.06 -15.01 -5.51
C GLU A 121 6.56 -14.76 -5.41
N PHE A 122 6.15 -13.63 -4.85
CA PHE A 122 4.77 -13.19 -4.76
C PHE A 122 3.89 -14.14 -3.93
N THR A 123 4.50 -14.69 -2.88
CA THR A 123 3.86 -15.52 -1.87
C THR A 123 3.16 -14.62 -0.87
N ILE A 124 1.89 -14.92 -0.59
CA ILE A 124 1.08 -14.16 0.37
C ILE A 124 1.02 -14.99 1.64
N ASP A 125 1.59 -14.47 2.72
CA ASP A 125 1.55 -15.08 4.04
C ASP A 125 0.15 -14.97 4.66
N ARG A 126 -0.10 -15.80 5.68
CA ARG A 126 -1.35 -15.71 6.44
C ARG A 126 -1.43 -14.34 7.16
N PRO A 127 -2.61 -13.71 7.23
CA PRO A 127 -2.78 -12.49 8.01
C PRO A 127 -2.37 -12.69 9.46
N GLU A 128 -1.62 -11.74 10.00
CA GLU A 128 -1.17 -11.71 11.39
C GLU A 128 -1.81 -10.53 12.12
N LYS A 129 -2.43 -10.76 13.28
CA LYS A 129 -2.97 -9.67 14.10
C LYS A 129 -1.84 -8.81 14.65
N ARG A 130 -1.98 -7.49 14.57
CA ARG A 130 -1.00 -6.52 15.06
C ARG A 130 -1.73 -5.37 15.77
N ASP A 131 -0.99 -4.60 16.54
CA ASP A 131 -1.49 -3.35 17.13
C ASP A 131 -1.54 -2.26 16.07
N VAL A 132 -2.72 -1.64 15.88
CA VAL A 132 -2.94 -0.58 14.89
C VAL A 132 -2.20 0.71 15.25
N GLU A 133 -1.92 0.96 16.54
CA GLU A 133 -1.28 2.20 16.98
C GLU A 133 0.13 2.35 16.37
N GLN A 134 0.80 1.24 16.05
CA GLN A 134 2.10 1.24 15.37
C GLN A 134 2.04 1.71 13.90
N TYR A 135 0.86 1.76 13.31
CA TYR A 135 0.65 2.05 11.88
C TYR A 135 -0.30 3.22 11.62
N LYS A 136 -0.76 3.89 12.68
CA LYS A 136 -1.77 4.95 12.63
C LYS A 136 -1.43 6.08 11.67
N GLU A 137 -0.15 6.45 11.60
CA GLU A 137 0.34 7.50 10.69
C GLU A 137 0.23 7.10 9.20
N LEU A 138 0.20 5.81 8.89
CA LEU A 138 0.12 5.27 7.53
C LEU A 138 -1.30 4.82 7.16
N LEU A 139 -2.27 4.97 8.07
CA LEU A 139 -3.63 4.53 7.87
C LEU A 139 -4.34 5.41 6.86
N ILE A 140 -4.89 4.79 5.82
CA ILE A 140 -5.76 5.41 4.82
C ILE A 140 -7.14 4.78 4.93
N LYS A 141 -8.17 5.62 4.99
CA LYS A 141 -9.58 5.19 5.03
C LYS A 141 -9.91 4.26 3.87
N GLY A 142 -10.58 3.16 4.18
CA GLY A 142 -11.18 2.26 3.21
C GLY A 142 -12.67 2.49 3.04
N THR A 143 -13.30 1.79 2.09
CA THR A 143 -14.75 1.90 1.83
C THR A 143 -15.61 1.08 2.80
N GLY A 144 -15.01 0.46 3.82
CA GLY A 144 -15.73 -0.24 4.89
C GLY A 144 -16.54 0.71 5.77
N LYS A 145 -17.35 0.15 6.67
CA LYS A 145 -18.19 0.93 7.58
C LYS A 145 -17.32 1.44 8.72
N ILE A 146 -16.89 2.69 8.67
CA ILE A 146 -16.37 3.35 9.87
C ILE A 146 -17.57 3.62 10.79
N GLU A 147 -17.87 2.72 11.72
CA GLU A 147 -18.48 3.17 12.98
C GLU A 147 -17.36 3.86 13.77
N GLU A 148 -17.52 5.16 14.01
CA GLU A 148 -16.54 6.02 14.67
C GLU A 148 -15.97 5.32 15.93
N LEU A 149 -14.63 5.18 15.99
CA LEU A 149 -13.94 4.87 17.25
C LEU A 149 -14.21 6.03 18.21
N GLN A 150 -15.28 5.93 19.00
CA GLN A 150 -15.60 6.90 20.03
C GLN A 150 -14.51 6.85 21.11
N THR A 151 -13.88 8.00 21.30
CA THR A 151 -12.91 8.37 22.35
C THR A 151 -13.35 8.01 23.75
#